data_AF-A0A662VFN3-F1
#
_entry.id   AF-A0A662VFN3-F1
#
_cell.length_a   1.000
_cell.length_b   1.000
_cell.length_c   1.000
_cell.angle_alpha   90.00
_cell.angle_beta   90.00
_cell.angle_gamma   90.00
#
_symmetry.space_group_name_H-M   'P 1'
#
loop_
_entity.id
_entity.type
_entity.pdbx_description
1 polymer ?
#
loop_
_entity_poly.entity_id
_entity_poly.type
_entity_poly.pdbx_seq_one_letter_code
_entity_poly.pdbx_strand_id
1 'polypeptide(L)'
;MRKRARAAIEASFIAVFTALVFIATSLFFVETLGTRGFFNFGKTMVYTAALIGGGLVGLVAGGVGSALADIFGIWTLRSWNTSDQRY
;
A
#
# COMPACT_ATOMS: atom_id res chain seq x y z
N MET A 1 2.75 27.16 18.21
CA MET A 1 2.14 25.89 18.66
C MET A 1 1.34 25.17 17.56
N ARG A 2 0.41 25.82 16.84
CA ARG A 2 -0.42 25.19 15.79
C ARG A 2 0.34 24.43 14.68
N LYS A 3 1.52 24.92 14.27
CA LYS A 3 2.36 24.26 13.24
C LYS A 3 2.84 22.86 13.65
N ARG A 4 3.24 22.68 14.91
CA ARG A 4 3.71 21.39 15.44
C ARG A 4 2.57 20.37 15.54
N ALA A 5 1.40 20.81 16.00
CA ALA A 5 0.21 19.95 16.05
C ALA A 5 -0.21 19.48 14.66
N ARG A 6 -0.21 20.38 13.65
CA ARG A 6 -0.52 20.03 12.26
C ARG A 6 0.49 19.03 11.70
N ALA A 7 1.79 19.25 11.91
CA ALA A 7 2.83 18.34 11.47
C ALA A 7 2.69 16.95 12.12
N ALA A 8 2.35 16.89 13.41
CA ALA A 8 2.12 15.63 14.11
C ALA A 8 0.92 14.87 13.51
N ILE A 9 -0.20 15.56 13.28
CA ILE A 9 -1.40 14.96 12.67
C ILE A 9 -1.09 14.44 11.26
N GLU A 10 -0.39 15.23 10.46
CA GLU A 10 -0.01 14.85 9.09
C GLU A 10 0.92 13.63 9.08
N ALA A 11 1.91 13.59 9.97
CA ALA A 11 2.79 12.44 10.12
C ALA A 11 2.03 11.18 10.57
N SER A 12 1.07 11.31 11.48
CA SER A 12 0.19 10.21 11.88
C SER A 12 -0.64 9.70 10.72
N PHE A 13 -1.22 10.60 9.91
CA PHE A 13 -1.95 10.21 8.71
C PHE A 13 -1.05 9.50 7.69
N ILE A 14 0.15 10.02 7.43
CA ILE A 14 1.12 9.38 6.54
C ILE A 14 1.42 7.97 7.02
N ALA A 15 1.75 7.78 8.30
CA ALA A 15 2.11 6.47 8.84
C ALA A 15 0.95 5.46 8.72
N VAL A 16 -0.26 5.84 9.15
CA VAL A 16 -1.43 4.96 9.12
C VAL A 16 -1.82 4.62 7.69
N PHE A 17 -1.91 5.62 6.80
CA PHE A 17 -2.28 5.36 5.41
C PHE A 17 -1.20 4.58 4.66
N THR A 18 0.09 4.76 4.97
CA THR A 18 1.17 3.94 4.39
C THR A 18 0.95 2.46 4.71
N ALA A 19 0.66 2.14 5.97
CA ALA A 19 0.37 0.77 6.39
C ALA A 19 -0.89 0.22 5.72
N LEU A 20 -1.95 1.01 5.61
CA LEU A 20 -3.19 0.61 4.94
C LEU A 20 -2.98 0.38 3.44
N VAL A 21 -2.23 1.24 2.75
CA VAL A 21 -1.88 1.06 1.33
C VAL A 21 -1.07 -0.22 1.14
N PHE A 22 -0.07 -0.47 1.99
CA PHE A 22 0.72 -1.70 1.94
C PHE A 22 -0.15 -2.95 2.08
N ILE A 23 -1.02 -3.00 3.09
CA ILE A 23 -1.94 -4.11 3.33
C ILE A 23 -2.92 -4.27 2.16
N ALA A 24 -3.52 -3.17 1.69
CA ALA A 24 -4.45 -3.15 0.57
C ALA A 24 -3.81 -3.68 -0.72
N THR A 25 -2.53 -3.35 -0.95
CA THR A 25 -1.76 -3.78 -2.12
C THR A 25 -1.33 -5.23 -2.02
N SER A 26 -1.02 -5.71 -0.80
CA SER A 26 -0.44 -7.05 -0.59
C SER A 26 -1.45 -8.16 -0.38
N LEU A 27 -2.67 -7.86 0.09
CA LEU A 27 -3.64 -8.90 0.52
C LEU A 27 -4.89 -8.98 -0.35
N PHE A 28 -5.27 -7.90 -1.04
CA PHE A 28 -6.55 -7.84 -1.76
C PHE A 28 -6.33 -7.88 -3.27
N PHE A 29 -6.11 -9.10 -3.78
CA PHE A 29 -6.14 -9.38 -5.21
C PHE A 29 -7.52 -9.92 -5.57
N VAL A 30 -8.34 -9.08 -6.20
CA VAL A 30 -9.62 -9.51 -6.76
C VAL A 30 -9.46 -9.61 -8.27
N GLU A 31 -9.52 -10.84 -8.78
CA GLU A 31 -9.64 -11.07 -10.22
C GLU A 31 -10.99 -10.54 -10.69
N THR A 32 -10.98 -9.68 -11.71
CA THR A 32 -12.23 -9.19 -12.28
C THR A 32 -12.89 -10.29 -13.12
N LEU A 33 -14.10 -10.68 -12.73
CA LEU A 33 -14.88 -11.68 -13.45
C LEU A 33 -15.09 -11.23 -14.90
N GLY A 34 -14.68 -12.06 -15.86
CA GLY A 34 -14.96 -11.87 -17.29
C GLY A 34 -13.97 -11.05 -18.11
N THR A 35 -13.01 -10.33 -17.51
CA THR A 35 -12.06 -9.49 -18.28
C THR A 35 -10.59 -9.85 -18.11
N ARG A 36 -10.23 -10.86 -17.30
CA ARG A 36 -8.84 -11.18 -16.93
C ARG A 36 -8.06 -9.96 -16.39
N GLY A 37 -8.77 -8.93 -15.95
CA GLY A 37 -8.19 -7.72 -15.39
C GLY A 37 -7.89 -7.88 -13.90
N PHE A 38 -6.93 -7.11 -13.42
CA PHE A 38 -6.55 -7.07 -12.00
C PHE A 38 -7.12 -5.82 -11.35
N PHE A 39 -8.00 -5.98 -10.36
CA PHE A 39 -8.44 -4.87 -9.53
C PHE A 39 -7.50 -4.72 -8.32
N ASN A 40 -6.62 -3.71 -8.39
CA ASN A 40 -5.65 -3.42 -7.32
C ASN A 40 -6.29 -2.50 -6.27
N PHE A 41 -6.72 -3.09 -5.14
CA PHE A 41 -7.29 -2.36 -4.01
C PHE A 41 -6.30 -1.34 -3.40
N GLY A 42 -5.00 -1.55 -3.58
CA GLY A 42 -3.95 -0.61 -3.21
C GLY A 42 -4.14 0.76 -3.84
N LYS A 43 -4.40 0.85 -5.15
CA LYS A 43 -4.63 2.14 -5.85
C LYS A 43 -5.83 2.89 -5.28
N THR A 44 -6.91 2.18 -4.99
CA THR A 44 -8.10 2.76 -4.34
C THR A 44 -7.73 3.35 -2.98
N MET A 45 -6.89 2.67 -2.21
CA MET A 45 -6.44 3.15 -0.90
C MET A 45 -5.52 4.38 -1.00
N VAL A 46 -4.71 4.49 -2.06
CA VAL A 46 -3.94 5.72 -2.35
C VAL A 46 -4.88 6.91 -2.57
N TYR A 47 -5.96 6.72 -3.34
CA TYR A 47 -6.94 7.78 -3.57
C TYR A 47 -7.69 8.16 -2.27
N THR A 48 -8.06 7.17 -1.46
CA THR A 48 -8.66 7.41 -0.13
C THR A 48 -7.72 8.21 0.78
N ALA A 49 -6.43 7.87 0.82
CA ALA A 49 -5.43 8.61 1.59
C ALA A 49 -5.29 10.06 1.12
N ALA A 50 -5.29 10.29 -0.20
CA ALA A 50 -5.23 11.64 -0.78
C ALA A 50 -6.49 12.47 -0.47
N LEU A 51 -7.68 11.84 -0.50
CA LEU A 51 -8.95 12.51 -0.22
C LEU A 51 -9.10 12.89 1.26
N ILE A 52 -8.65 12.03 2.17
CA ILE A 52 -8.79 12.25 3.63
C ILE A 52 -7.65 13.11 4.18
N GLY A 53 -6.40 12.76 3.86
CA GLY A 53 -5.21 13.41 4.41
C GLY A 53 -4.65 14.55 3.54
N GLY A 54 -5.16 14.73 2.32
CA GLY A 54 -4.64 15.68 1.35
C GLY A 54 -3.53 15.09 0.46
N GLY A 55 -3.14 15.86 -0.56
CA GLY A 55 -2.23 15.39 -1.62
C GLY A 55 -0.88 14.88 -1.11
N LEU A 56 -0.28 15.51 -0.09
CA LEU A 56 1.00 15.08 0.45
C LEU A 56 0.90 13.74 1.18
N VAL A 57 -0.15 13.54 1.98
CA VAL A 57 -0.41 12.26 2.66
C VAL A 57 -0.61 11.15 1.62
N GLY A 58 -1.45 11.39 0.61
CA GLY A 58 -1.67 10.43 -0.47
C GLY A 58 -0.41 10.11 -1.27
N LEU A 59 0.41 11.12 -1.59
CA LEU A 59 1.67 10.93 -2.31
C LEU A 59 2.63 10.05 -1.53
N VAL A 60 2.87 10.37 -0.25
CA VAL A 60 3.85 9.63 0.57
C VAL A 60 3.31 8.25 0.91
N ALA A 61 2.05 8.15 1.37
CA ALA A 61 1.45 6.86 1.72
C ALA A 61 1.34 5.93 0.52
N GLY A 62 0.94 6.46 -0.63
CA GLY A 62 0.85 5.70 -1.88
C GLY A 62 2.20 5.21 -2.35
N GLY A 63 3.19 6.11 -2.47
CA GLY A 63 4.52 5.75 -2.94
C GLY A 63 5.22 4.74 -2.03
N VAL A 64 5.27 5.02 -0.72
CA VAL A 64 5.97 4.16 0.24
C VAL A 64 5.24 2.85 0.45
N GLY A 65 3.92 2.87 0.64
CA GLY A 65 3.12 1.68 0.88
C GLY A 65 3.16 0.70 -0.29
N SER A 66 3.06 1.20 -1.53
CA SER A 66 3.15 0.36 -2.72
C SER A 66 4.56 -0.20 -2.93
N ALA A 67 5.61 0.60 -2.73
CA ALA A 67 6.99 0.11 -2.85
C ALA A 67 7.31 -1.00 -1.84
N LEU A 68 6.79 -0.88 -0.60
CA LEU A 68 6.91 -1.94 0.40
C LEU A 68 6.18 -3.22 -0.04
N ALA A 69 5.01 -3.09 -0.67
CA ALA A 69 4.24 -4.23 -1.15
C ALA A 69 4.98 -4.97 -2.26
N ASP A 70 5.64 -4.24 -3.18
CA ASP A 70 6.47 -4.85 -4.22
C ASP A 70 7.65 -5.64 -3.63
N ILE A 71 8.35 -5.06 -2.64
CA ILE A 71 9.46 -5.74 -1.94
C ILE A 71 8.95 -7.00 -1.24
N PHE A 72 7.84 -6.89 -0.51
CA PHE A 72 7.23 -8.01 0.20
C PHE A 72 6.77 -9.13 -0.75
N GLY A 73 6.14 -8.76 -1.88
CA GLY A 73 5.75 -9.68 -2.93
C GLY A 73 6.94 -10.42 -3.53
N ILE A 74 8.03 -9.72 -3.85
CA ILE A 74 9.27 -10.34 -4.35
C ILE A 74 9.82 -11.35 -3.35
N TRP A 75 9.93 -10.98 -2.06
CA TRP A 75 10.43 -11.88 -1.02
C TRP A 75 9.56 -13.13 -0.87
N THR A 76 8.24 -12.94 -0.86
CA THR A 76 7.27 -14.04 -0.73
C THR A 76 7.37 -14.99 -1.92
N LEU A 77 7.30 -14.49 -3.15
CA LEU A 77 7.41 -15.31 -4.36
C LEU A 77 8.75 -16.07 -4.42
N ARG A 78 9.86 -15.40 -4.07
CA ARG A 78 11.18 -16.03 -4.02
C ARG A 78 11.24 -17.16 -3.00
N SER A 79 10.68 -16.94 -1.81
CA SER A 79 10.68 -17.96 -0.74
C SER A 79 9.91 -19.22 -1.14
N TRP A 80 8.76 -19.07 -1.79
CA TRP A 80 7.96 -20.19 -2.30
C TRP A 80 8.70 -20.99 -3.39
N ASN A 81 9.35 -20.30 -4.33
CA ASN A 81 10.15 -20.99 -5.36
C ASN A 81 11.31 -21.80 -4.75
N THR A 82 11.93 -21.33 -3.67
CA THR A 82 13.01 -22.06 -2.99
C THR A 82 12.55 -23.20 -2.08
N SER A 83 11.27 -23.28 -1.73
CA SER A 83 10.71 -24.46 -1.03
C SER A 83 10.38 -25.59 -2.01
N ASP A 84 9.90 -25.27 -3.22
CA ASP A 84 9.58 -26.29 -4.22
C ASP A 84 10.82 -26.97 -4.82
N GLN A 85 11.97 -26.29 -4.84
CA GLN A 85 13.24 -26.85 -5.34
C GLN A 85 14.00 -27.68 -4.29
N ARG A 86 13.44 -27.86 -3.08
CA ARG A 86 14.06 -28.64 -1.99
C ARG A 86 13.52 -30.07 -1.86
N TYR A 87 12.68 -30.50 -2.80
CA TYR A 87 12.14 -31.85 -2.91
C TYR A 87 12.44 -32.46 -4.29
#